data_AF-A0A0F9EW96-F1
#
_entry.id   AF-A0A0F9EW96-F1
#
_cell.length_a   1.000
_cell.length_b   1.000
_cell.length_c   1.000
_cell.angle_alpha   90.00
_cell.angle_beta   90.00
_cell.angle_gamma   90.00
#
_symmetry.space_group_name_H-M   'P 1'
#
loop_
_entity.id
_entity.type
_entity.pdbx_description
1 polymer ?
#
loop_
_entity_poly.entity_id
_entity_poly.type
_entity_poly.pdbx_seq_one_letter_code
_entity_poly.pdbx_strand_id
1 'polypeptide(L)'
;MKYTAGMVREVLSNYQSRAQDARQRPPEDRLGTRAPPLEEAPWANTSCLWSDIEQAMRALPFNWEKIVFAELCLGGGREELSTGWRNGMSRHNWREKVGDFWGITGGAVKRIVDEAIQEMCKSLNGAEFVDGENDAETVNEYDPQSALGVPREVA
;
A
#
# COMPACT_ATOMS: atom_id res chain seq x y z
N MET A 1 8.52 10.81 -1.89
CA MET A 1 8.87 9.36 -1.80
C MET A 1 8.19 8.66 -2.96
N LYS A 2 8.87 7.75 -3.69
CA LYS A 2 8.28 7.00 -4.81
C LYS A 2 7.95 5.58 -4.33
N TYR A 3 6.69 5.19 -4.45
CA TYR A 3 6.20 3.85 -4.13
C TYR A 3 6.60 2.87 -5.22
N THR A 4 7.31 1.81 -4.85
CA THR A 4 7.69 0.73 -5.76
C THR A 4 6.81 -0.50 -5.56
N ALA A 5 6.64 -1.30 -6.61
CA ALA A 5 5.86 -2.54 -6.54
C ALA A 5 6.39 -3.51 -5.47
N GLY A 6 7.72 -3.58 -5.32
CA GLY A 6 8.37 -4.38 -4.27
C GLY A 6 8.01 -3.91 -2.86
N MET A 7 8.04 -2.59 -2.62
CA MET A 7 7.65 -2.01 -1.34
C MET A 7 6.18 -2.28 -1.01
N VAL A 8 5.27 -2.07 -1.96
CA VAL A 8 3.84 -2.29 -1.75
C VAL A 8 3.57 -3.77 -1.46
N ARG A 9 4.16 -4.67 -2.25
CA ARG A 9 4.07 -6.13 -2.04
C ARG A 9 4.60 -6.53 -0.67
N GLU A 10 5.76 -6.01 -0.27
CA GLU A 10 6.38 -6.32 1.03
C GLU A 10 5.51 -5.84 2.20
N VAL A 11 4.95 -4.64 2.10
CA VAL A 11 4.07 -4.08 3.14
C VAL A 11 2.82 -4.95 3.30
N LEU A 12 2.17 -5.33 2.19
CA LEU A 12 0.96 -6.14 2.20
C LEU A 12 1.20 -7.58 2.68
N SER A 13 2.28 -8.22 2.22
CA SER A 13 2.67 -9.56 2.68
C SER A 13 2.98 -9.64 4.17
N ASN A 14 3.35 -8.51 4.79
CA ASN A 14 3.62 -8.43 6.23
C ASN A 14 2.42 -7.96 7.07
N TYR A 15 1.24 -7.81 6.46
CA TYR A 15 0.03 -7.32 7.13
C TYR A 15 -0.26 -8.04 8.45
N GLN A 16 -0.23 -9.38 8.47
CA GLN A 16 -0.55 -10.13 9.69
C GLN A 16 0.46 -9.94 10.82
N SER A 17 1.76 -9.85 10.52
CA SER A 17 2.78 -9.53 11.53
C SER A 17 2.48 -8.17 12.15
N ARG A 18 2.20 -7.17 11.32
CA ARG A 18 1.84 -5.82 11.77
C ARG A 18 0.52 -5.80 12.57
N ALA A 19 -0.49 -6.53 12.15
CA ALA A 19 -1.77 -6.64 12.87
C ALA A 19 -1.62 -7.36 14.23
N GLN A 20 -0.67 -8.30 14.35
CA GLN A 20 -0.35 -8.97 15.60
C GLN A 20 0.51 -8.09 16.53
N ASP A 21 1.49 -7.38 15.99
CA ASP A 21 2.37 -6.46 16.73
C ASP A 21 1.65 -5.16 17.12
N ALA A 22 0.57 -4.79 16.43
CA ALA A 22 -0.32 -3.70 16.83
C ALA A 22 -0.98 -3.93 18.19
N ARG A 23 -1.07 -5.20 18.65
CA ARG A 23 -1.40 -5.49 20.04
C ARG A 23 -0.14 -5.25 20.87
N GLN A 24 0.07 -4.00 21.31
CA GLN A 24 1.05 -3.71 22.34
C GLN A 24 0.75 -4.60 23.55
N ARG A 25 1.53 -5.68 23.72
CA ARG A 25 1.52 -6.42 24.97
C ARG A 25 2.35 -5.59 25.93
N PRO A 26 1.81 -5.19 27.09
CA PRO A 26 2.62 -4.52 28.09
C PRO A 26 3.83 -5.42 28.40
N PRO A 27 5.06 -4.89 28.46
CA PRO A 27 6.20 -5.64 28.97
C PRO A 27 5.82 -6.27 30.31
N GLU A 28 6.19 -7.53 30.54
CA GLU A 28 5.76 -8.28 31.73
C GLU A 28 6.09 -7.57 33.06
N ASP A 29 7.08 -6.65 33.03
CA ASP A 29 7.55 -5.85 34.16
C ASP A 29 6.92 -4.45 34.32
N ARG A 30 5.93 -4.05 33.50
CA ARG A 30 5.32 -2.71 33.59
C ARG A 30 3.80 -2.73 33.48
N LEU A 31 3.13 -2.12 34.47
CA LEU A 31 1.66 -1.98 34.55
C LEU A 31 1.04 -1.14 33.43
N GLY A 32 1.84 -0.44 32.64
CA GLY A 32 1.40 0.34 31.50
C GLY A 32 2.57 0.98 30.77
N THR A 33 2.59 0.82 29.45
CA THR A 33 3.48 1.56 28.54
C THR A 33 2.67 2.67 27.90
N ARG A 34 3.09 3.93 28.10
CA ARG A 34 2.60 5.03 27.28
C ARG A 34 3.13 4.83 25.87
N ALA A 35 2.26 4.82 24.87
CA ALA A 35 2.69 4.79 23.49
C ALA A 35 3.57 6.03 23.20
N PRO A 36 4.72 5.88 22.55
CA PRO A 36 5.56 7.03 22.21
C PRO A 36 4.77 8.01 21.33
N PRO A 37 4.98 9.33 21.50
CA PRO A 37 4.41 10.31 20.59
C PRO A 37 4.84 10.00 19.14
N LEU A 38 3.99 10.33 18.16
CA LEU A 38 4.20 10.00 16.74
C LEU A 38 5.56 10.46 16.21
N GLU A 39 6.08 11.58 16.70
CA GLU A 39 7.39 12.15 16.30
C GLU A 39 8.59 11.31 16.75
N GLU A 40 8.44 10.56 17.84
CA GLU A 40 9.49 9.70 18.44
C GLU A 40 9.24 8.21 18.18
N ALA A 41 8.09 7.89 17.58
CA ALA A 41 7.66 6.52 17.37
C ALA A 41 8.43 5.90 16.18
N PRO A 42 9.24 4.84 16.40
CA PRO A 42 10.00 4.19 15.32
C PRO A 42 9.10 3.55 14.25
N TRP A 43 7.80 3.40 14.52
CA TRP A 43 6.79 2.86 13.62
C TRP A 43 5.97 3.95 12.89
N ALA A 44 6.15 5.24 13.17
CA ALA A 44 5.33 6.30 12.55
C ALA A 44 5.46 6.30 11.02
N ASN A 45 6.69 6.20 10.51
CA ASN A 45 6.95 6.15 9.07
C ASN A 45 6.30 4.93 8.40
N THR A 46 6.34 3.76 9.06
CA THR A 46 5.74 2.53 8.52
C THR A 46 4.22 2.53 8.62
N SER A 47 3.63 3.24 9.59
CA SER A 47 2.20 3.47 9.72
C SER A 47 1.65 4.42 8.65
N CYS A 48 2.35 5.51 8.32
CA CYS A 48 1.96 6.38 7.21
C CYS A 48 1.97 5.63 5.86
N LEU A 49 3.06 4.88 5.59
CA LEU A 49 3.16 3.99 4.42
C LEU A 49 2.02 2.99 4.32
N TRP A 50 1.60 2.41 5.46
CA TRP A 50 0.46 1.50 5.50
C TRP A 50 -0.85 2.22 5.16
N SER A 51 -1.11 3.35 5.80
CA SER A 51 -2.33 4.15 5.58
C SER A 51 -2.49 4.53 4.11
N ASP A 52 -1.41 4.97 3.46
CA ASP A 52 -1.43 5.33 2.04
C ASP A 52 -1.75 4.10 1.17
N ILE A 53 -1.07 2.97 1.41
CA ILE A 53 -1.32 1.71 0.68
C ILE A 53 -2.74 1.18 0.91
N GLU A 54 -3.29 1.32 2.12
CA GLU A 54 -4.66 0.91 2.42
C GLU A 54 -5.68 1.77 1.66
N GLN A 55 -5.44 3.07 1.55
CA GLN A 55 -6.27 3.96 0.71
C GLN A 55 -6.18 3.56 -0.76
N ALA A 56 -4.99 3.27 -1.26
CA ALA A 56 -4.79 2.81 -2.64
C ALA A 56 -5.47 1.45 -2.91
N MET A 57 -5.45 0.52 -1.95
CA MET A 57 -6.20 -0.73 -2.05
C MET A 57 -7.71 -0.50 -2.14
N ARG A 58 -8.26 0.40 -1.32
CA ARG A 58 -9.69 0.73 -1.33
C ARG A 58 -10.15 1.42 -2.61
N ALA A 59 -9.23 2.03 -3.37
CA ALA A 59 -9.51 2.62 -4.66
C ALA A 59 -9.62 1.57 -5.79
N LEU A 60 -9.15 0.35 -5.57
CA LEU A 60 -9.30 -0.74 -6.54
C LEU A 60 -10.76 -1.20 -6.65
N PRO A 61 -11.16 -1.81 -7.79
CA PRO A 61 -12.43 -2.52 -7.87
C PRO A 61 -12.55 -3.55 -6.75
N PHE A 62 -13.73 -3.66 -6.14
CA PHE A 62 -13.96 -4.52 -4.96
C PHE A 62 -13.40 -5.94 -5.11
N ASN A 63 -13.64 -6.60 -6.25
CA ASN A 63 -13.15 -7.95 -6.49
C ASN A 63 -11.61 -8.02 -6.47
N TRP A 64 -10.95 -7.01 -7.04
CA TRP A 64 -9.50 -6.94 -7.09
C TRP A 64 -8.93 -6.68 -5.70
N GLU A 65 -9.52 -5.73 -4.95
CA GLU A 65 -9.16 -5.48 -3.56
C GLU A 65 -9.20 -6.77 -2.73
N LYS A 66 -10.29 -7.54 -2.82
CA LYS A 66 -10.44 -8.78 -2.04
C LYS A 66 -9.51 -9.89 -2.51
N ILE A 67 -9.25 -10.02 -3.81
CA ILE A 67 -8.28 -10.98 -4.34
C ILE A 67 -6.86 -10.62 -3.88
N VAL A 68 -6.48 -9.35 -3.94
CA VAL A 68 -5.17 -8.86 -3.48
C VAL A 68 -5.01 -9.09 -1.97
N PHE A 69 -6.04 -8.76 -1.18
CA PHE A 69 -6.03 -8.99 0.25
C PHE A 69 -5.90 -10.48 0.58
N ALA A 70 -6.64 -11.35 -0.12
CA ALA A 70 -6.56 -12.78 0.08
C ALA A 70 -5.19 -13.35 -0.34
N GLU A 71 -4.67 -12.96 -1.51
CA GLU A 71 -3.37 -13.47 -1.99
C GLU A 71 -2.23 -12.97 -1.14
N LEU A 72 -2.12 -11.66 -0.85
CA LEU A 72 -0.97 -11.08 -0.15
C LEU A 72 -1.12 -11.06 1.36
N CYS A 73 -2.22 -10.49 1.87
CA CYS A 73 -2.36 -10.21 3.31
C CYS A 73 -2.68 -11.47 4.12
N LEU A 74 -3.34 -12.47 3.53
CA LEU A 74 -3.77 -13.68 4.25
C LEU A 74 -2.83 -14.88 4.13
N GLY A 75 -2.12 -15.03 3.02
CA GLY A 75 -1.27 -16.22 2.80
C GLY A 75 -0.05 -16.03 1.90
N GLY A 76 0.07 -14.90 1.21
CA GLY A 76 1.17 -14.59 0.32
C GLY A 76 2.34 -14.03 1.11
N GLY A 77 3.15 -14.94 1.63
CA GLY A 77 4.47 -14.57 2.14
C GLY A 77 5.31 -13.83 1.09
N ARG A 78 6.45 -13.28 1.53
CA ARG A 78 7.42 -12.63 0.63
C ARG A 78 7.80 -13.55 -0.53
N GLU A 79 8.04 -12.96 -1.70
CA GLU A 79 8.38 -13.68 -2.93
C GLU A 79 9.60 -14.60 -2.79
N GLU A 80 10.55 -14.22 -1.94
CA GLU A 80 11.78 -14.96 -1.62
C GLU A 80 11.56 -16.19 -0.73
N LEU A 81 10.41 -16.26 -0.05
CA LEU A 81 10.04 -17.37 0.82
C LEU A 81 9.13 -18.31 0.04
N SER A 82 9.72 -19.40 -0.47
CA SER A 82 9.03 -20.45 -1.23
C SER A 82 7.89 -21.13 -0.45
N THR A 83 7.90 -20.99 0.87
CA THR A 83 6.84 -21.38 1.80
C THR A 83 6.16 -20.12 2.36
N GLY A 84 4.85 -20.00 2.16
CA GLY A 84 4.07 -18.92 2.77
C GLY A 84 4.17 -19.04 4.29
N TRP A 85 4.70 -18.00 4.93
CA TRP A 85 5.15 -17.94 6.33
C TRP A 85 4.14 -18.52 7.36
N ARG A 86 2.84 -18.66 7.03
CA ARG A 86 1.80 -18.90 8.05
C ARG A 86 0.77 -20.00 7.79
N ASN A 87 0.54 -20.39 6.53
CA ASN A 87 -0.45 -21.44 6.20
C ASN A 87 0.18 -22.81 5.91
N GLY A 88 1.50 -22.96 6.09
CA GLY A 88 2.22 -24.21 5.79
C GLY A 88 2.18 -24.61 4.30
N MET A 89 1.68 -23.73 3.45
CA MET A 89 1.40 -23.97 2.03
C MET A 89 2.33 -23.12 1.17
N SER A 90 2.74 -23.64 0.01
CA SER A 90 3.48 -22.84 -0.97
C SER A 90 2.62 -21.69 -1.47
N ARG A 91 3.24 -20.58 -1.86
CA ARG A 91 2.53 -19.43 -2.43
C ARG A 91 1.71 -19.81 -3.66
N HIS A 92 2.23 -20.72 -4.49
CA HIS A 92 1.51 -21.24 -5.66
C HIS A 92 0.22 -21.94 -5.25
N ASN A 93 0.29 -22.89 -4.31
CA ASN A 93 -0.89 -23.63 -3.84
C ASN A 93 -1.90 -22.69 -3.16
N TRP A 94 -1.44 -21.69 -2.40
CA TRP A 94 -2.32 -20.68 -1.81
C TRP A 94 -3.06 -19.90 -2.90
N ARG A 95 -2.34 -19.50 -3.94
CA ARG A 95 -2.92 -18.78 -5.07
C ARG A 95 -3.99 -19.61 -5.80
N GLU A 96 -3.75 -20.91 -5.99
CA GLU A 96 -4.78 -21.80 -6.55
C GLU A 96 -6.01 -21.86 -5.64
N LYS A 97 -5.85 -21.87 -4.31
CA LYS A 97 -7.00 -21.84 -3.37
C LYS A 97 -7.78 -20.53 -3.43
N VAL A 98 -7.09 -19.40 -3.58
CA VAL A 98 -7.75 -18.10 -3.83
C VAL A 98 -8.50 -18.14 -5.16
N GLY A 99 -7.90 -18.73 -6.20
CA GLY A 99 -8.53 -18.93 -7.49
C GLY A 99 -9.80 -19.78 -7.39
N ASP A 100 -9.72 -20.95 -6.74
CA ASP A 100 -10.83 -21.87 -6.48
C ASP A 100 -12.03 -21.13 -5.86
N PHE A 101 -11.77 -20.27 -4.87
CA PHE A 101 -12.82 -19.51 -4.18
C PHE A 101 -13.51 -18.48 -5.11
N TRP A 102 -12.74 -17.83 -5.97
CA TRP A 102 -13.24 -16.81 -6.89
C TRP A 102 -13.71 -17.37 -8.25
N GLY A 103 -13.62 -18.69 -8.45
CA GLY A 103 -13.95 -19.32 -9.73
C GLY A 103 -13.00 -18.94 -10.87
N ILE A 104 -11.74 -18.62 -10.57
CA ILE A 104 -10.70 -18.23 -11.53
C ILE A 104 -9.43 -19.08 -11.34
N THR A 105 -8.54 -19.09 -12.32
CA THR A 105 -7.27 -19.84 -12.20
C THR A 105 -6.29 -19.10 -11.29
N GLY A 106 -5.35 -19.83 -10.64
CA GLY A 106 -4.26 -19.18 -9.92
C GLY A 106 -3.41 -18.27 -10.83
N GLY A 107 -3.29 -18.57 -12.13
CA GLY A 107 -2.69 -17.67 -13.11
C GLY A 107 -3.42 -16.34 -13.24
N ALA A 108 -4.76 -16.35 -13.26
CA ALA A 108 -5.58 -15.14 -13.27
C ALA A 108 -5.43 -14.34 -11.98
N VAL A 109 -5.36 -15.01 -10.82
CA VAL A 109 -5.07 -14.35 -9.54
C VAL A 109 -3.72 -13.62 -9.60
N LYS A 110 -2.67 -14.27 -10.12
CA LYS A 110 -1.34 -13.65 -10.25
C LYS A 110 -1.42 -12.36 -11.08
N ARG A 111 -2.09 -12.43 -12.23
CA ARG A 111 -2.26 -11.27 -13.12
C ARG A 111 -3.00 -10.13 -12.43
N ILE A 112 -4.14 -10.42 -11.79
CA ILE A 112 -4.92 -9.41 -11.05
C ILE A 112 -4.07 -8.75 -9.97
N VAL A 113 -3.31 -9.54 -9.21
CA VAL A 113 -2.43 -8.99 -8.16
C VAL A 113 -1.35 -8.09 -8.74
N ASP A 114 -0.68 -8.52 -9.82
CA ASP A 114 0.39 -7.73 -10.43
C ASP A 114 -0.15 -6.43 -11.04
N GLU A 115 -1.30 -6.48 -11.72
CA GLU A 115 -1.99 -5.30 -12.28
C GLU A 115 -2.48 -4.37 -11.16
N ALA A 116 -3.06 -4.91 -10.10
CA ALA A 116 -3.49 -4.13 -8.94
C ALA A 116 -2.32 -3.42 -8.24
N ILE A 117 -1.17 -4.08 -8.10
CA ILE A 117 0.03 -3.45 -7.52
C ILE A 117 0.50 -2.29 -8.40
N GLN A 118 0.53 -2.48 -9.72
CA GLN A 118 0.89 -1.40 -10.64
C GLN A 118 -0.09 -0.23 -10.53
N GLU A 119 -1.38 -0.49 -10.46
CA GLU A 119 -2.41 0.54 -10.35
C GLU A 119 -2.32 1.29 -9.01
N MET A 120 -2.09 0.58 -7.90
CA MET A 120 -1.81 1.20 -6.60
C MET A 120 -0.56 2.08 -6.68
N CYS A 121 0.52 1.61 -7.29
CA CYS A 121 1.74 2.40 -7.45
C CYS A 121 1.50 3.67 -8.28
N LYS A 122 0.69 3.62 -9.35
CA LYS A 122 0.31 4.82 -10.12
C LYS A 122 -0.49 5.78 -9.24
N SER A 123 -1.50 5.29 -8.54
CA SER A 123 -2.33 6.12 -7.65
C SER A 123 -1.50 6.77 -6.55
N LEU A 124 -0.57 6.04 -5.93
CA LEU A 124 0.26 6.51 -4.83
C LEU A 124 1.32 7.53 -5.26
N ASN A 125 1.81 7.41 -6.50
CA ASN A 125 2.82 8.32 -7.04
C ASN A 125 2.21 9.51 -7.80
N GLY A 126 0.89 9.54 -7.99
CA GLY A 126 0.20 10.53 -8.82
C GLY A 126 0.32 10.26 -10.33
N ALA A 127 -0.43 11.03 -11.12
CA ALA A 127 -0.26 11.05 -12.57
C ALA A 127 1.13 11.63 -12.89
N GLU A 128 2.06 10.76 -13.26
CA GLU A 128 3.40 11.07 -13.79
C GLU A 128 4.36 11.83 -12.85
N PHE A 129 5.20 11.08 -12.12
CA PHE A 129 6.62 11.44 -12.07
C PHE A 129 7.31 10.80 -13.28
N VAL A 130 7.27 11.48 -14.42
CA VAL A 130 8.17 11.18 -15.54
C VAL A 130 9.58 11.57 -15.06
N ASP A 131 10.42 10.57 -14.80
CA ASP A 131 11.87 10.79 -14.70
C ASP A 131 12.34 11.16 -16.12
N GLY A 132 12.35 12.46 -16.47
CA GLY A 132 13.02 12.91 -17.69
C GLY A 132 12.47 14.10 -18.49
N GLU A 133 11.38 14.78 -18.10
CA GLU A 133 10.86 15.95 -18.86
C GLU A 133 10.32 17.06 -17.94
N ASN A 134 11.18 17.62 -17.09
CA ASN A 134 10.93 18.95 -16.53
C ASN A 134 12.20 19.79 -16.65
N ASP A 135 12.71 19.86 -17.88
CA ASP A 135 13.51 20.99 -18.30
C ASP A 135 12.53 22.11 -18.70
N ALA A 136 12.70 23.25 -18.01
CA ALA A 136 12.23 24.59 -18.34
C ALA A 136 10.75 24.96 -18.10
N GLU A 137 10.61 25.96 -17.22
CA GLU A 137 9.69 27.10 -17.34
C GLU A 137 8.17 26.85 -17.30
N THR A 138 7.61 26.76 -16.10
CA THR A 138 6.41 27.56 -15.78
C THR A 138 6.54 28.15 -14.39
N VAL A 139 7.06 29.37 -14.34
CA VAL A 139 7.01 30.27 -13.20
C VAL A 139 5.53 30.58 -12.95
N ASN A 140 4.92 29.98 -11.93
CA ASN A 140 3.75 30.60 -11.31
C ASN A 140 4.27 31.54 -10.22
N GLU A 141 4.54 32.77 -10.64
CA GLU A 141 4.78 33.91 -9.75
C GLU A 141 3.55 34.05 -8.84
N TYR A 142 3.71 33.69 -7.57
CA TYR A 142 2.67 33.85 -6.57
C TYR A 142 2.67 35.34 -6.17
N ASP A 143 1.71 36.12 -6.67
CA ASP A 143 1.45 37.48 -6.20
C ASP A 143 0.83 37.42 -4.79
N PRO A 144 1.52 37.90 -3.72
CA PRO A 144 1.04 37.78 -2.35
C PRO A 144 -0.09 38.74 -1.99
N GLN A 145 -0.64 39.55 -2.91
CA GLN A 145 -1.55 40.66 -2.55
C GLN A 145 -3.00 40.60 -3.07
N SER A 146 -3.44 39.53 -3.71
CA SER A 146 -4.86 39.42 -4.14
C SER A 146 -5.78 38.92 -3.02
N ALA A 147 -6.27 39.83 -2.18
CA ALA A 147 -7.44 39.57 -1.34
C ALA A 147 -8.71 39.47 -2.22
N LEU A 148 -9.45 38.36 -2.08
CA LEU A 148 -10.73 38.02 -2.72
C LEU A 148 -10.66 37.58 -4.19
N GLY A 149 -10.48 36.28 -4.40
CA GLY A 149 -10.57 35.63 -5.70
C GLY A 149 -11.99 35.67 -6.27
N VAL A 150 -12.20 36.54 -7.26
CA VAL A 150 -13.25 36.37 -8.27
C VAL A 150 -12.54 35.97 -9.57
N PRO A 151 -12.93 34.86 -10.22
CA PRO A 151 -12.37 34.50 -11.51
C PRO A 151 -12.74 35.57 -12.54
N ARG A 152 -11.72 36.10 -13.21
CA ARG A 152 -11.89 37.02 -14.32
C ARG A 152 -12.44 36.21 -15.50
N GLU A 153 -13.75 36.30 -15.72
CA GLU A 153 -14.28 36.15 -17.07
C GLU A 153 -13.59 37.14 -18.01
N VAL A 154 -13.75 36.87 -19.30
CA VAL A 154 -13.62 37.77 -20.46
C VAL A 154 -12.42 37.40 -21.35
N ALA A 155 -12.71 36.75 -22.48
CA ALA A 155 -12.94 37.45 -23.74
C ALA A 155 -13.55 36.51 -24.79
#